data_AF-A0A160TBC0-F1
#
_entry.id   AF-A0A160TBC0-F1
#
_cell.length_a   1.000
_cell.length_b   1.000
_cell.length_c   1.000
_cell.angle_alpha   90.00
_cell.angle_beta   90.00
_cell.angle_gamma   90.00
#
_symmetry.space_group_name_H-M   'P 1'
#
loop_
_entity.id
_entity.type
_entity.pdbx_description
1 polymer ?
#
loop_
_entity_poly.entity_id
_entity_poly.type
_entity_poly.pdbx_seq_one_letter_code
_entity_poly.pdbx_strand_id
1 'polypeptide(L)'
;MIVAYLDEANMAQEHWAAAIASDTDANLATETTTEPLIDPINSMTWWLNPSAVQQRYNALLAGYDFSDVPTAKQLELAAPELNDAIDRINYRSDMTVVWHEVWAEPIQEEGLALPHPLHIELKRDMDIEITGQFSLHRSRYLHFNTDILVQHYHDVAESPLDVLTLPSSDQSGEWLPSGEQSEAQPHSIPLRASTIRQTRRMRSGELHYLDHPMLGIVVKVTPIE
;
A
#
# COMPACT_ATOMS: atom_id res chain seq x y z
N MET A 1 -0.33 -0.15 13.16
CA MET A 1 -1.36 0.85 12.80
C MET A 1 -0.72 1.92 11.94
N ILE A 2 -1.37 2.30 10.85
CA ILE A 2 -0.96 3.37 9.94
C ILE A 2 -2.04 4.45 9.94
N VAL A 3 -1.58 5.69 10.01
CA VAL A 3 -2.40 6.90 10.06
C VAL A 3 -2.03 7.75 8.86
N ALA A 4 -3.01 8.18 8.07
CA ALA A 4 -2.80 9.13 6.99
C ALA A 4 -3.17 10.55 7.44
N TYR A 5 -2.41 11.53 7.00
CA TYR A 5 -2.69 12.95 7.25
C TYR A 5 -3.46 13.55 6.07
N LEU A 6 -4.61 14.16 6.38
CA LEU A 6 -5.57 14.71 5.42
C LEU A 6 -5.48 16.24 5.30
N ASP A 7 -4.58 16.88 6.07
CA ASP A 7 -4.53 18.34 6.17
C ASP A 7 -4.00 19.01 4.88
N GLU A 8 -4.93 19.51 4.06
CA GLU A 8 -4.64 20.29 2.86
C GLU A 8 -4.00 21.66 3.14
N ALA A 9 -4.27 22.26 4.30
CA ALA A 9 -3.82 23.63 4.60
C ALA A 9 -2.30 23.71 4.81
N ASN A 10 -1.70 22.64 5.32
CA ASN A 10 -0.24 22.53 5.46
C ASN A 10 0.45 22.05 4.18
N MET A 11 -0.27 21.48 3.21
CA MET A 11 0.32 20.97 1.94
C MET A 11 0.98 22.09 1.13
N ALA A 12 0.41 23.29 1.11
CA ALA A 12 0.93 24.42 0.32
C ALA A 12 2.30 24.94 0.78
N GLN A 13 2.74 24.59 2.00
CA GLN A 13 4.03 25.01 2.56
C GLN A 13 5.11 23.93 2.41
N GLU A 14 4.75 22.74 1.93
CA GLU A 14 5.65 21.61 1.77
C GLU A 14 6.19 21.53 0.33
N HIS A 15 7.47 21.17 0.18
CA HIS A 15 8.15 21.09 -1.12
C HIS A 15 8.29 19.64 -1.62
N TRP A 16 7.24 18.82 -1.48
CA TRP A 16 7.25 17.44 -1.98
C TRP A 16 7.07 17.37 -3.49
N ALA A 17 7.58 16.29 -4.11
CA ALA A 17 7.34 16.01 -5.51
C ALA A 17 5.85 15.74 -5.74
N ALA A 18 5.28 16.22 -6.85
CA ALA A 18 3.86 16.03 -7.15
C ALA A 18 3.49 14.55 -7.35
N ALA A 19 4.36 13.80 -8.02
CA ALA A 19 4.26 12.35 -8.19
C ALA A 19 5.65 11.73 -8.08
N ILE A 20 5.70 10.51 -7.56
CA ILE A 20 6.86 9.64 -7.71
C ILE A 20 6.35 8.46 -8.50
N ALA A 21 6.94 8.20 -9.67
CA ALA A 21 6.58 7.02 -10.45
C ALA A 21 6.76 5.79 -9.57
N SER A 22 5.67 5.08 -9.32
CA SER A 22 5.75 3.72 -8.81
C SER A 22 6.40 2.88 -9.91
N ASP A 23 7.60 2.36 -9.66
CA ASP A 23 8.22 1.35 -10.55
C ASP A 23 7.36 0.08 -10.72
N THR A 24 6.20 0.00 -10.07
CA THR A 24 5.17 -1.01 -10.26
C THR A 24 4.72 -1.14 -11.73
N ASP A 25 4.82 -0.09 -12.55
CA ASP A 25 4.42 -0.13 -13.97
C ASP A 25 5.60 -0.30 -14.95
N ALA A 26 6.84 -0.38 -14.47
CA ALA A 26 8.03 -0.43 -15.35
C ALA A 26 8.34 -1.84 -15.90
N ASN A 27 7.51 -2.85 -15.61
CA ASN A 27 7.72 -4.23 -16.06
C ASN A 27 6.52 -4.85 -16.79
N LEU A 28 5.72 -4.05 -17.50
CA LEU A 28 4.81 -4.56 -18.54
C LEU A 28 5.50 -4.55 -19.91
N ALA A 29 6.64 -5.25 -20.00
CA ALA A 29 7.15 -5.67 -21.30
C ALA A 29 6.33 -6.88 -21.75
N THR A 30 5.59 -6.69 -22.83
CA THR A 30 4.82 -7.68 -23.59
C THR A 30 5.51 -9.04 -23.73
N GLU A 31 5.11 -9.99 -22.89
CA GLU A 31 5.06 -11.40 -23.27
C GLU A 31 3.65 -11.89 -22.95
N THR A 32 2.91 -12.28 -23.99
CA THR A 32 1.59 -12.88 -23.89
C THR A 32 1.72 -14.28 -23.29
N THR A 33 1.98 -14.36 -21.99
CA THR A 33 1.79 -15.55 -21.18
C THR A 33 0.57 -15.28 -20.33
N THR A 34 -0.50 -16.06 -20.54
CA THR A 34 -1.69 -16.03 -19.71
C THR A 34 -1.29 -16.33 -18.27
N GLU A 35 -1.03 -15.28 -17.48
CA GLU A 35 -0.78 -15.40 -16.05
C GLU A 35 -2.08 -15.83 -15.35
N PRO A 36 -2.03 -16.80 -14.43
CA PRO A 36 -3.18 -17.09 -13.60
C PRO A 36 -3.48 -15.86 -12.74
N LEU A 37 -4.71 -15.36 -12.83
CA LEU A 37 -5.27 -14.26 -12.04
C LEU A 37 -4.82 -14.39 -10.57
N ILE A 38 -3.87 -13.54 -10.17
CA ILE A 38 -3.45 -13.39 -8.79
C ILE A 38 -4.63 -12.71 -8.09
N ASP A 39 -5.32 -13.40 -7.18
CA ASP A 39 -6.31 -12.75 -6.31
C ASP A 39 -5.57 -11.66 -5.50
N PRO A 40 -5.83 -10.36 -5.71
CA PRO A 40 -5.08 -9.28 -5.06
C PRO A 40 -5.27 -9.27 -3.53
N ILE A 41 -6.31 -9.94 -3.03
CA ILE A 41 -6.58 -10.07 -1.59
C ILE A 41 -5.62 -11.08 -0.92
N ASN A 42 -5.13 -12.10 -1.65
CA ASN A 42 -4.23 -13.11 -1.07
C ASN A 42 -2.75 -12.72 -1.12
N SER A 43 -2.35 -11.82 -2.02
CA SER A 43 -0.96 -11.33 -2.09
C SER A 43 -0.60 -10.47 -0.87
N MET A 44 -1.60 -9.82 -0.25
CA MET A 44 -1.41 -8.93 0.88
C MET A 44 -1.39 -9.64 2.24
N THR A 45 -1.59 -10.96 2.32
CA THR A 45 -1.58 -11.68 3.60
C THR A 45 -1.01 -13.09 3.47
N TRP A 46 -0.16 -13.33 2.47
CA TRP A 46 0.39 -14.67 2.19
C TRP A 46 1.12 -15.27 3.40
N TRP A 47 1.72 -14.41 4.25
CA TRP A 47 2.41 -14.80 5.48
C TRP A 47 1.48 -15.37 6.56
N LEU A 48 0.17 -15.08 6.51
CA LEU A 48 -0.84 -15.62 7.44
C LEU A 48 -1.29 -17.04 7.07
N ASN A 49 -1.21 -17.43 5.80
CA ASN A 49 -1.61 -18.78 5.35
C ASN A 49 -0.83 -19.25 4.10
N PRO A 50 0.45 -19.63 4.27
CA PRO A 50 1.27 -20.10 3.16
C PRO A 50 0.75 -21.42 2.59
N SER A 51 0.00 -22.23 3.34
CA SER A 51 -0.58 -23.48 2.81
C SER A 51 -1.67 -23.27 1.75
N ALA A 52 -2.47 -22.21 1.89
CA ALA A 52 -3.44 -21.82 0.86
C ALA A 52 -2.74 -21.34 -0.42
N VAL A 53 -1.58 -20.70 -0.27
CA VAL A 53 -0.68 -20.33 -1.36
C VAL A 53 -0.03 -21.59 -1.97
N GLN A 54 0.51 -22.51 -1.16
CA GLN A 54 1.09 -23.78 -1.61
C GLN A 54 0.15 -24.54 -2.54
N GLN A 55 -1.11 -24.76 -2.14
CA GLN A 55 -2.08 -25.50 -2.95
C GLN A 55 -2.34 -24.87 -4.32
N ARG A 56 -2.25 -23.54 -4.43
CA ARG A 56 -2.54 -22.78 -5.65
C ARG A 56 -1.32 -22.61 -6.57
N TYR A 57 -0.10 -22.62 -6.03
CA TYR A 57 1.14 -22.32 -6.79
C TYR A 57 2.10 -23.50 -6.95
N ASN A 58 1.72 -24.70 -6.52
CA ASN A 58 2.53 -25.95 -6.62
C ASN A 58 3.14 -26.24 -8.01
N ALA A 59 2.54 -25.77 -9.10
CA ALA A 59 3.04 -26.03 -10.46
C ALA A 59 4.09 -25.01 -10.95
N LEU A 60 4.13 -23.79 -10.38
CA LEU A 60 5.02 -22.71 -10.85
C LEU A 60 6.36 -22.66 -10.10
N LEU A 61 6.48 -23.31 -8.93
CA LEU A 61 7.67 -23.27 -8.06
C LEU A 61 8.22 -24.67 -7.72
N ALA A 62 8.19 -25.61 -8.67
CA ALA A 62 8.74 -26.96 -8.48
C ALA A 62 10.24 -26.90 -8.11
N GLY A 63 10.55 -27.04 -6.82
CA GLY A 63 11.92 -27.00 -6.29
C GLY A 63 12.09 -26.31 -4.93
N TYR A 64 11.10 -25.57 -4.45
CA TYR A 64 11.11 -24.96 -3.12
C TYR A 64 10.33 -25.81 -2.10
N ASP A 65 10.99 -26.24 -1.02
CA ASP A 65 10.34 -26.86 0.14
C ASP A 65 9.81 -25.75 1.07
N PHE A 66 8.49 -25.58 1.11
CA PHE A 66 7.85 -24.55 1.93
C PHE A 66 7.59 -24.99 3.37
N SER A 67 8.00 -26.21 3.75
CA SER A 67 7.84 -26.74 5.11
C SER A 67 8.62 -25.91 6.14
N ASP A 68 9.68 -25.24 5.70
CA ASP A 68 10.56 -24.39 6.52
C ASP A 68 10.21 -22.89 6.45
N VAL A 69 9.12 -22.49 5.78
CA VAL A 69 8.74 -21.07 5.69
C VAL A 69 8.16 -20.59 7.02
N PRO A 70 8.80 -19.60 7.67
CA PRO A 70 8.27 -19.03 8.90
C PRO A 70 6.90 -18.41 8.64
N THR A 71 5.88 -18.91 9.33
CA THR A 71 4.48 -18.52 9.12
C THR A 71 3.99 -17.66 10.28
N ALA A 72 3.36 -16.54 9.96
CA ALA A 72 2.67 -15.74 10.94
C ALA A 72 1.27 -16.31 11.24
N LYS A 73 0.79 -16.09 12.46
CA LYS A 73 -0.56 -16.43 12.88
C LYS A 73 -1.30 -15.16 13.24
N GLN A 74 -2.41 -14.88 12.57
CA GLN A 74 -3.30 -13.80 12.99
C GLN A 74 -3.81 -14.08 14.40
N LEU A 75 -3.78 -13.06 15.26
CA LEU A 75 -4.27 -13.18 16.63
C LEU A 75 -5.69 -12.63 16.71
N GLU A 76 -6.64 -13.46 17.14
CA GLU A 76 -8.02 -13.02 17.43
C GLU A 76 -8.08 -12.07 18.63
N LEU A 77 -7.00 -12.00 19.44
CA LEU A 77 -6.82 -10.92 20.41
C LEU A 77 -6.54 -9.61 19.65
N ALA A 78 -7.62 -9.00 19.14
CA ALA A 78 -7.64 -7.60 18.73
C ALA A 78 -7.09 -6.79 19.91
N ALA A 79 -5.88 -6.26 19.78
CA ALA A 79 -5.18 -5.52 20.83
C ALA A 79 -6.05 -4.34 21.27
N PRO A 80 -6.80 -4.44 22.41
CA PRO A 80 -7.66 -3.34 22.84
C PRO A 80 -6.84 -2.11 23.23
N GLU A 81 -5.53 -2.31 23.46
CA GLU A 81 -4.57 -1.27 23.84
C GLU A 81 -4.52 -0.09 22.86
N LEU A 82 -4.85 -0.28 21.58
CA LEU A 82 -4.85 0.79 20.58
C LEU A 82 -6.25 1.29 20.22
N ASN A 83 -7.33 0.69 20.71
CA ASN A 83 -8.70 1.12 20.37
C ASN A 83 -8.94 2.57 20.80
N ASP A 84 -8.58 2.92 22.03
CA ASP A 84 -8.69 4.30 22.53
C ASP A 84 -7.82 5.29 21.71
N ALA A 85 -6.71 4.83 21.13
CA ALA A 85 -5.88 5.65 20.26
C ALA A 85 -6.54 5.85 18.89
N ILE A 86 -7.12 4.79 18.33
CA ILE A 86 -7.86 4.82 17.06
C ILE A 86 -9.02 5.80 17.17
N ASP A 87 -9.83 5.70 18.23
CA ASP A 87 -10.99 6.58 18.44
C ASP A 87 -10.57 8.05 18.54
N ARG A 88 -9.50 8.35 19.29
CA ARG A 88 -8.97 9.71 19.41
C ARG A 88 -8.43 10.28 18.10
N ILE A 89 -7.79 9.44 17.28
CA ILE A 89 -7.27 9.83 15.96
C ILE A 89 -8.43 10.10 15.01
N ASN A 90 -9.39 9.18 14.92
CA ASN A 90 -10.53 9.29 14.02
C ASN A 90 -11.51 10.41 14.42
N TYR A 91 -11.47 10.89 15.66
CA TYR A 91 -12.22 12.07 16.09
C TYR A 91 -11.70 13.37 15.44
N ARG A 92 -10.44 13.41 15.02
CA ARG A 92 -9.86 14.57 14.34
C ARG A 92 -10.20 14.54 12.85
N SER A 93 -10.41 15.71 12.26
CA SER A 93 -10.70 15.84 10.82
C SER A 93 -9.44 15.85 9.94
N ASP A 94 -8.27 16.09 10.53
CA ASP A 94 -6.99 16.25 9.81
C ASP A 94 -6.18 14.96 9.66
N MET A 95 -6.66 13.85 10.25
CA MET A 95 -6.02 12.55 10.16
C MET A 95 -7.02 11.42 10.28
N THR A 96 -6.65 10.25 9.76
CA THR A 96 -7.48 9.05 9.87
C THR A 96 -6.61 7.81 9.97
N VAL A 97 -7.06 6.83 10.74
CA VAL A 97 -6.46 5.50 10.69
C VAL A 97 -6.86 4.84 9.37
N VAL A 98 -5.88 4.41 8.59
CA VAL A 98 -6.09 3.78 7.28
C VAL A 98 -5.89 2.27 7.33
N TRP A 99 -5.09 1.79 8.28
CA TRP A 99 -4.86 0.35 8.46
C TRP A 99 -4.45 0.02 9.90
N HIS A 100 -4.99 -1.07 10.42
CA HIS A 100 -4.66 -1.59 11.74
C HIS A 100 -4.79 -3.11 11.74
N GLU A 101 -3.69 -3.79 12.03
CA GLU A 101 -3.64 -5.25 12.13
C GLU A 101 -2.80 -5.68 13.34
N VAL A 102 -3.15 -6.86 13.87
CA VAL A 102 -2.45 -7.52 14.98
C VAL A 102 -2.25 -8.98 14.61
N TRP A 103 -0.99 -9.41 14.59
CA TRP A 103 -0.61 -10.79 14.31
C TRP A 103 0.57 -11.22 15.17
N ALA A 104 0.76 -12.52 15.27
CA ALA A 104 1.96 -13.15 15.81
C ALA A 104 2.84 -13.57 14.65
N GLU A 105 4.14 -13.28 14.69
CA GLU A 105 5.09 -13.79 13.72
C GLU A 105 6.38 -14.29 14.39
N PRO A 106 7.03 -15.30 13.82
CA PRO A 106 8.38 -15.68 14.22
C PRO A 106 9.40 -14.66 13.70
N ILE A 107 10.08 -13.97 14.61
CA ILE A 107 11.08 -12.95 14.24
C ILE A 107 12.34 -13.61 13.67
N GLN A 108 12.64 -13.29 12.41
CA GLN A 108 13.80 -13.79 11.66
C GLN A 108 15.03 -12.90 11.81
N GLU A 109 16.18 -13.38 11.33
CA GLU A 109 17.40 -12.57 11.22
C GLU A 109 17.33 -11.59 10.02
N GLU A 110 18.22 -10.59 9.96
CA GLU A 110 18.20 -9.52 8.95
C GLU A 110 18.13 -10.01 7.49
N GLY A 111 18.80 -11.13 7.18
CA GLY A 111 18.79 -11.73 5.83
C GLY A 111 17.57 -12.60 5.51
N LEU A 112 16.74 -12.91 6.51
CA LEU A 112 15.56 -13.78 6.38
C LEU A 112 14.27 -13.08 6.84
N ALA A 113 14.30 -11.74 6.96
CA ALA A 113 13.17 -10.94 7.39
C ALA A 113 11.92 -11.24 6.54
N LEU A 114 10.77 -11.38 7.19
CA LEU A 114 9.50 -11.56 6.48
C LEU A 114 9.03 -10.21 5.93
N PRO A 115 8.89 -10.05 4.60
CA PRO A 115 8.33 -8.85 4.02
C PRO A 115 6.80 -8.88 4.14
N HIS A 116 6.26 -7.77 4.64
CA HIS A 116 4.83 -7.50 4.72
C HIS A 116 4.50 -6.43 3.68
N PRO A 117 4.07 -6.82 2.47
CA PRO A 117 3.57 -5.85 1.51
C PRO A 117 2.41 -5.05 2.10
N LEU A 118 2.21 -3.87 1.53
CA LEU A 118 1.19 -2.91 1.89
C LEU A 118 0.67 -2.26 0.60
N HIS A 119 -0.63 -2.22 0.43
CA HIS A 119 -1.32 -1.49 -0.62
C HIS A 119 -2.68 -1.09 -0.06
N ILE A 120 -2.86 0.21 0.14
CA ILE A 120 -4.05 0.80 0.72
C ILE A 120 -4.45 1.96 -0.18
N GLU A 121 -5.69 1.90 -0.64
CA GLU A 121 -6.34 3.00 -1.35
C GLU A 121 -7.44 3.57 -0.46
N LEU A 122 -7.44 4.89 -0.27
CA LEU A 122 -8.46 5.61 0.45
C LEU A 122 -9.02 6.71 -0.45
N LYS A 123 -10.30 6.60 -0.81
CA LYS A 123 -11.04 7.62 -1.55
C LYS A 123 -11.85 8.49 -0.58
N ARG A 124 -11.50 9.76 -0.46
CA ARG A 124 -12.22 10.79 0.34
C ARG A 124 -12.26 12.11 -0.45
N ASP A 125 -12.02 13.24 0.21
CA ASP A 125 -11.87 14.55 -0.45
C ASP A 125 -10.61 14.60 -1.33
N MET A 126 -9.60 13.83 -0.94
CA MET A 126 -8.36 13.58 -1.66
C MET A 126 -8.12 12.07 -1.65
N ASP A 127 -7.77 11.52 -2.81
CA ASP A 127 -7.42 10.12 -2.96
C ASP A 127 -6.02 9.90 -2.41
N ILE A 128 -5.86 8.91 -1.53
CA ILE A 128 -4.58 8.56 -0.93
C ILE A 128 -4.28 7.11 -1.28
N GLU A 129 -3.11 6.90 -1.86
CA GLU A 129 -2.56 5.61 -2.18
C GLU A 129 -1.29 5.39 -1.35
N ILE A 130 -1.24 4.29 -0.61
CA ILE A 130 -0.09 3.88 0.19
C ILE A 130 0.33 2.50 -0.29
N THR A 131 1.50 2.41 -0.92
CA THR A 131 2.02 1.18 -1.51
C THR A 131 3.44 0.91 -1.02
N GLY A 132 3.82 -0.33 -0.79
CA GLY A 132 5.19 -0.69 -0.42
C GLY A 132 5.24 -1.90 0.48
N GLN A 133 6.17 -1.91 1.42
CA GLN A 133 6.33 -3.00 2.37
C GLN A 133 6.99 -2.55 3.67
N PHE A 134 6.83 -3.36 4.70
CA PHE A 134 7.62 -3.26 5.92
C PHE A 134 8.10 -4.64 6.34
N SER A 135 9.13 -4.70 7.17
CA SER A 135 9.63 -5.96 7.70
C SER A 135 10.19 -5.81 9.10
N LEU A 136 10.13 -6.90 9.86
CA LEU A 136 10.75 -6.99 11.17
C LEU A 136 11.87 -8.03 11.12
N HIS A 137 12.98 -7.71 11.74
CA HIS A 137 14.08 -8.65 11.90
C HIS A 137 14.85 -8.39 13.19
N ARG A 138 15.56 -9.41 13.65
CA ARG A 138 16.42 -9.34 14.81
C ARG A 138 17.87 -9.56 14.41
N SER A 139 18.72 -8.60 14.73
CA SER A 139 20.18 -8.78 14.75
C SER A 139 20.64 -8.80 16.22
N ARG A 140 21.33 -7.74 16.68
CA ARG A 140 21.56 -7.49 18.11
C ARG A 140 20.33 -6.92 18.82
N TYR A 141 19.48 -6.23 18.06
CA TYR A 141 18.23 -5.65 18.52
C TYR A 141 17.11 -6.03 17.55
N LEU A 142 15.87 -5.75 17.94
CA LEU A 142 14.74 -5.80 17.02
C LEU A 142 14.78 -4.54 16.14
N HIS A 143 14.61 -4.70 14.85
CA HIS A 143 14.56 -3.62 13.88
C HIS A 143 13.27 -3.69 13.09
N PHE A 144 12.67 -2.52 12.91
CA PHE A 144 11.52 -2.31 12.03
C PHE A 144 11.98 -1.52 10.82
N ASN A 145 11.84 -2.12 9.64
CA ASN A 145 12.21 -1.54 8.36
C ASN A 145 10.95 -1.19 7.58
N THR A 146 10.98 -0.04 6.92
CA THR A 146 9.89 0.44 6.07
C THR A 146 10.46 0.86 4.73
N ASP A 147 9.75 0.52 3.66
CA ASP A 147 9.92 1.07 2.32
C ASP A 147 8.52 1.29 1.75
N ILE A 148 7.95 2.45 2.06
CA ILE A 148 6.55 2.78 1.77
C ILE A 148 6.51 4.04 0.91
N LEU A 149 5.86 3.95 -0.24
CA LEU A 149 5.47 5.07 -1.07
C LEU A 149 4.06 5.53 -0.65
N VAL A 150 3.90 6.84 -0.48
CA VAL A 150 2.58 7.45 -0.34
C VAL A 150 2.40 8.47 -1.43
N GLN A 151 1.26 8.40 -2.10
CA GLN A 151 0.85 9.32 -3.14
C GLN A 151 -0.55 9.83 -2.87
N HIS A 152 -0.73 11.13 -3.01
CA HIS A 152 -2.00 11.81 -2.87
C HIS A 152 -2.45 12.31 -4.25
N TYR A 153 -3.73 12.19 -4.55
CA TYR A 153 -4.33 12.65 -5.79
C TYR A 153 -5.59 13.47 -5.52
N HIS A 154 -5.85 14.45 -6.37
CA HIS A 154 -7.11 15.16 -6.40
C HIS A 154 -8.01 14.54 -7.47
N ASP A 155 -9.25 14.22 -7.11
CA ASP A 155 -10.24 13.82 -8.09
C ASP A 155 -10.72 15.06 -8.85
N VAL A 156 -10.38 15.15 -10.13
CA VAL A 156 -10.96 16.17 -10.98
C VAL A 156 -12.28 15.62 -11.48
N ALA A 157 -13.34 15.89 -10.70
CA ALA A 157 -14.70 15.75 -11.19
C ALA A 157 -14.83 16.60 -12.47
N GLU A 158 -14.87 15.90 -13.61
CA GLU A 158 -14.96 16.39 -14.99
C GLU A 158 -14.92 17.92 -15.13
N SER A 159 -13.71 18.48 -15.24
CA SER A 159 -13.60 19.88 -15.65
C SER A 159 -14.08 19.99 -17.11
N PRO A 160 -15.05 20.86 -17.43
CA PRO A 160 -15.72 20.91 -18.75
C PRO A 160 -14.83 21.49 -19.87
N LEU A 161 -13.50 21.47 -19.72
CA LEU A 161 -12.56 22.02 -20.71
C LEU A 161 -12.27 21.08 -21.88
N ASP A 162 -12.91 19.91 -21.91
CA ASP A 162 -12.89 19.02 -23.08
C ASP A 162 -13.72 19.56 -24.27
N VAL A 163 -14.32 20.75 -24.14
CA VAL A 163 -15.03 21.46 -25.22
C VAL A 163 -14.10 22.44 -25.97
N LEU A 164 -12.87 22.03 -26.23
CA LEU A 164 -12.09 22.57 -27.36
C LEU A 164 -12.05 21.54 -28.49
N THR A 165 -13.21 20.97 -28.79
CA THR A 165 -13.46 20.29 -30.06
C THR A 165 -13.36 21.34 -31.16
N LEU A 166 -12.21 21.35 -31.86
CA LEU A 166 -12.07 22.05 -33.14
C LEU A 166 -13.24 21.62 -34.05
N PRO A 167 -13.93 22.54 -34.74
CA PRO A 167 -15.00 22.14 -35.65
C PRO A 167 -14.39 21.28 -36.77
N SER A 168 -14.71 19.99 -36.76
CA SER A 168 -14.32 19.04 -37.80
C SER A 168 -14.92 19.51 -39.12
N SER A 169 -14.05 19.92 -40.05
CA SER A 169 -14.45 20.18 -41.43
C SER A 169 -14.93 18.87 -42.05
N ASP A 170 -16.18 18.89 -42.46
CA ASP A 170 -16.93 17.82 -43.12
C ASP A 170 -16.22 17.31 -44.37
N GLN A 171 -15.73 16.05 -44.36
CA GLN A 171 -15.58 15.23 -45.56
C GLN A 171 -15.80 13.75 -45.23
N SER A 172 -16.85 13.23 -45.87
CA SER A 172 -17.31 11.86 -45.94
C SER A 172 -16.23 10.84 -46.31
N GLY A 173 -16.13 9.74 -45.56
CA GLY A 173 -15.38 8.54 -45.96
C GLY A 173 -15.32 7.46 -44.88
N GLU A 174 -16.07 6.38 -45.11
CA GLU A 174 -15.91 5.02 -44.53
C GLU A 174 -16.11 4.79 -43.02
N TRP A 175 -17.24 4.15 -42.72
CA TRP A 175 -17.55 3.49 -41.45
C TRP A 175 -16.55 2.35 -41.15
N LEU A 176 -15.77 2.51 -40.08
CA LEU A 176 -15.19 1.42 -39.30
C LEU A 176 -15.99 1.30 -37.99
N PRO A 177 -16.34 0.10 -37.49
CA PRO A 177 -16.95 -0.01 -36.18
C PRO A 177 -15.85 0.09 -35.12
N SER A 178 -15.61 1.30 -34.62
CA SER A 178 -14.82 1.49 -33.40
C SER A 178 -15.70 1.17 -32.20
N GLY A 179 -15.78 -0.12 -31.89
CA GLY A 179 -16.15 -0.58 -30.56
C GLY A 179 -14.92 -0.54 -29.68
N GLU A 180 -14.61 0.62 -29.11
CA GLU A 180 -13.83 0.69 -27.88
C GLU A 180 -14.55 1.66 -26.97
N GLN A 181 -15.16 1.07 -25.94
CA GLN A 181 -15.61 1.76 -24.76
C GLN A 181 -14.42 2.57 -24.26
N SER A 182 -14.48 3.88 -24.43
CA SER A 182 -13.63 4.78 -23.67
C SER A 182 -14.14 4.67 -22.23
N GLU A 183 -13.62 3.68 -21.50
CA GLU A 183 -13.66 3.67 -20.05
C GLU A 183 -13.07 5.01 -19.62
N ALA A 184 -13.94 5.89 -19.13
CA ALA A 184 -13.55 7.16 -18.57
C ALA A 184 -12.48 6.89 -17.52
N GLN A 185 -11.22 7.12 -17.86
CA GLN A 185 -10.16 7.08 -16.88
C GLN A 185 -10.48 8.22 -15.89
N PRO A 186 -10.63 7.94 -14.59
CA PRO A 186 -10.74 9.00 -13.62
C PRO A 186 -9.47 9.86 -13.73
N HIS A 187 -9.65 11.14 -14.06
CA HIS A 187 -8.54 12.07 -14.25
C HIS A 187 -8.06 12.53 -12.87
N SER A 188 -7.44 11.63 -12.11
CA SER A 188 -6.86 11.93 -10.80
C SER A 188 -5.53 12.68 -10.99
N ILE A 189 -5.44 13.93 -10.53
CA ILE A 189 -4.20 14.72 -10.62
C ILE A 189 -3.33 14.45 -9.39
N PRO A 190 -2.07 14.01 -9.54
CA PRO A 190 -1.19 13.79 -8.40
C PRO A 190 -0.83 15.12 -7.72
N LEU A 191 -1.00 15.17 -6.41
CA LEU A 191 -0.79 16.36 -5.57
C LEU A 191 0.58 16.35 -4.92
N ARG A 192 0.93 15.24 -4.25
CA ARG A 192 2.23 15.05 -3.59
C ARG A 192 2.52 13.57 -3.42
N ALA A 193 3.80 13.25 -3.37
CA ALA A 193 4.29 11.92 -3.09
C ALA A 193 5.56 11.96 -2.22
N SER A 194 5.74 10.92 -1.40
CA SER A 194 6.97 10.71 -0.64
C SER A 194 7.25 9.22 -0.45
N THR A 195 8.53 8.87 -0.43
CA THR A 195 9.01 7.52 -0.10
C THR A 195 9.62 7.52 1.29
N ILE A 196 9.15 6.61 2.13
CA ILE A 196 9.56 6.44 3.52
C ILE A 196 10.40 5.18 3.61
N ARG A 197 11.71 5.39 3.55
CA ARG A 197 12.73 4.35 3.77
C ARG A 197 13.41 4.57 5.10
N GLN A 198 12.91 3.91 6.13
CA GLN A 198 13.43 4.07 7.48
C GLN A 198 13.65 2.72 8.17
N THR A 199 14.81 2.59 8.81
CA THR A 199 15.13 1.53 9.77
C THR A 199 15.09 2.09 11.18
N ARG A 200 14.30 1.50 12.06
CA ARG A 200 14.20 1.89 13.46
C ARG A 200 14.52 0.72 14.38
N ARG A 201 15.41 0.95 15.34
CA ARG A 201 15.64 0.01 16.44
C ARG A 201 14.46 0.07 17.41
N MET A 202 13.91 -1.10 17.70
CA MET A 202 12.77 -1.31 18.56
C MET A 202 13.19 -1.89 19.91
N ARG A 203 12.39 -1.59 20.94
CA ARG A 203 12.44 -2.25 22.24
C ARG A 203 11.14 -3.01 22.44
N SER A 204 11.26 -4.22 22.95
CA SER A 204 10.11 -5.09 23.15
C SER A 204 9.18 -4.52 24.24
N GLY A 205 7.87 -4.57 24.01
CA GLY A 205 6.85 -4.03 24.91
C GLY A 205 6.65 -2.52 24.84
N GLU A 206 7.55 -1.78 24.18
CA GLU A 206 7.42 -0.33 24.02
C GLU A 206 6.66 0.03 22.73
N LEU A 207 5.90 1.12 22.79
CA LEU A 207 5.25 1.72 21.61
C LEU A 207 6.28 2.57 20.86
N HIS A 208 6.43 2.33 19.55
CA HIS A 208 7.26 3.18 18.70
C HIS A 208 6.40 3.87 17.66
N TYR A 209 6.78 5.11 17.36
CA TYR A 209 6.13 5.94 16.36
C TYR A 209 7.13 6.37 15.31
N LEU A 210 6.84 6.10 14.04
CA LEU A 210 7.56 6.66 12.91
C LEU A 210 6.71 7.80 12.37
N ASP A 211 7.28 9.01 12.46
CA ASP A 211 6.64 10.22 11.98
C ASP A 211 7.08 10.50 10.56
N HIS A 212 6.13 10.76 9.68
CA HIS A 212 6.39 11.32 8.38
C HIS A 212 5.29 12.34 8.05
N PRO A 213 5.59 13.49 7.41
CA PRO A 213 4.57 14.53 7.14
C PRO A 213 3.32 14.07 6.38
N MET A 214 3.42 12.98 5.62
CA MET A 214 2.30 12.37 4.89
C MET A 214 1.64 11.18 5.61
N LEU A 215 2.33 10.51 6.54
CA LEU A 215 1.77 9.37 7.28
C LEU A 215 2.44 9.18 8.65
N GLY A 216 1.69 8.66 9.61
CA GLY A 216 2.22 8.17 10.87
C GLY A 216 2.14 6.64 10.96
N ILE A 217 3.20 5.98 11.44
CA ILE A 217 3.18 4.55 11.76
C ILE A 217 3.33 4.37 13.26
N VAL A 218 2.41 3.61 13.86
CA VAL A 218 2.48 3.17 15.25
C VAL A 218 2.64 1.66 15.28
N VAL A 219 3.71 1.20 15.92
CA VAL A 219 4.07 -0.22 16.01
C VAL A 219 4.48 -0.58 17.45
N LYS A 220 3.96 -1.71 17.92
CA LYS A 220 4.32 -2.34 19.20
C LYS A 220 4.64 -3.81 18.92
N VAL A 221 5.72 -4.30 19.51
CA VAL A 221 6.11 -5.69 19.39
C VAL A 221 6.30 -6.29 20.77
N THR A 222 5.49 -7.28 21.10
CA THR A 222 5.52 -8.01 22.37
C THR A 222 5.90 -9.46 22.11
N PRO A 223 6.81 -10.06 22.90
CA PRO A 223 7.09 -11.48 22.79
C PRO A 223 5.84 -12.24 23.24
N ILE A 224 5.57 -13.35 22.58
CA ILE A 224 4.51 -14.28 22.97
C ILE A 224 5.22 -15.49 23.57
N GLU A 225 4.77 -15.93 24.74
CA GLU A 225 5.30 -17.11 25.44
C GLU A 225 4.78 -18.43 24.85
#